data_AF-A0A7Y2XQ60-F1
#
_entry.id   AF-A0A7Y2XQ60-F1
#
_cell.length_a   1.000
_cell.length_b   1.000
_cell.length_c   1.000
_cell.angle_alpha   90.00
_cell.angle_beta   90.00
_cell.angle_gamma   90.00
#
_symmetry.space_group_name_H-M   'P 1'
#
loop_
_entity.id
_entity.type
_entity.pdbx_description
1 polymer ?
#
loop_
_entity_poly.entity_id
_entity_poly.type
_entity_poly.pdbx_seq_one_letter_code
_entity_poly.pdbx_strand_id
1 'polypeptide(L)'
;PDWQNPDGVPISAIIFGGRRPTTMPLVYQAFNWSHGVYVGATMGSEVTAAAIGLKAGVRRDPFAQLPFAGYNMGEYCAHWLTMRNQIKHVPRIFHVNWFRLDEDGGWLWPGFGENMRVLEWIVNRCHGRIPGHETKIGWTPHFEDFDIEGLEGYTKEEFDKAMEIDTEEWKQELLSQGELFLSLYDHLPKELIYQRELLAGRLT
;
A
#
# COMPACT_ATOMS: atom_id res chain seq x y z
N PRO A 1 18.99 12.97 -14.13
CA PRO A 1 20.04 12.78 -15.17
C PRO A 1 20.46 11.30 -15.29
N ASP A 2 20.47 10.55 -14.19
CA ASP A 2 21.09 9.21 -14.09
C ASP A 2 20.27 8.03 -14.65
N TRP A 3 19.34 8.27 -15.58
CA TRP A 3 18.45 7.21 -16.09
C TRP A 3 19.18 6.09 -16.87
N GLN A 4 20.44 6.34 -17.30
CA GLN A 4 21.32 5.35 -17.95
C GLN A 4 22.54 4.97 -17.10
N ASN A 5 22.58 5.38 -15.82
CA ASN A 5 23.73 5.06 -14.97
C ASN A 5 23.80 3.54 -14.73
N PRO A 6 24.89 2.84 -15.11
CA PRO A 6 25.01 1.40 -14.92
C PRO A 6 25.03 0.97 -13.44
N ASP A 7 25.45 1.87 -12.54
CA ASP A 7 25.44 1.61 -11.10
C ASP A 7 24.03 1.78 -10.48
N GLY A 8 23.07 2.25 -11.29
CA GLY A 8 21.70 2.50 -10.87
C GLY A 8 21.55 3.73 -9.97
N VAL A 9 20.46 3.73 -9.20
CA VAL A 9 20.14 4.78 -8.23
C VAL A 9 19.77 4.17 -6.88
N PRO A 10 20.16 4.78 -5.75
CA PRO A 10 19.78 4.29 -4.44
C PRO A 10 18.27 4.44 -4.21
N ILE A 11 17.61 3.36 -3.80
CA ILE A 11 16.18 3.35 -3.50
C ILE A 11 15.96 3.61 -2.01
N SER A 12 15.25 4.70 -1.68
CA SER A 12 14.90 5.04 -0.30
C SER A 12 13.49 4.59 0.09
N ALA A 13 12.59 4.51 -0.89
CA ALA A 13 11.19 4.14 -0.71
C ALA A 13 10.73 3.18 -1.81
N ILE A 14 9.89 2.22 -1.43
CA ILE A 14 9.11 1.38 -2.34
C ILE A 14 7.64 1.70 -2.06
N ILE A 15 6.86 1.97 -3.11
CA ILE A 15 5.46 2.38 -2.99
C ILE A 15 4.60 1.37 -3.74
N PHE A 16 3.72 0.70 -3.02
CA PHE A 16 2.64 -0.10 -3.59
C PHE A 16 1.38 0.74 -3.70
N GLY A 17 0.48 0.37 -4.61
CA GLY A 17 -0.80 1.04 -4.75
C GLY A 17 -1.68 0.36 -5.76
N GLY A 18 -2.98 0.51 -5.58
CA GLY A 18 -4.01 -0.03 -6.46
C GLY A 18 -5.23 0.87 -6.45
N ARG A 19 -6.12 0.69 -7.43
CA ARG A 19 -7.39 1.42 -7.47
C ARG A 19 -8.33 0.82 -6.43
N ARG A 20 -8.62 1.55 -5.35
CA ARG A 20 -9.46 1.09 -4.25
C ARG A 20 -10.50 2.15 -3.90
N PRO A 21 -11.79 1.97 -4.26
CA PRO A 21 -12.82 2.97 -3.96
C PRO A 21 -13.04 3.14 -2.45
N THR A 22 -12.78 2.09 -1.66
CA THR A 22 -12.95 2.09 -0.19
C THR A 22 -11.75 1.42 0.50
N THR A 23 -11.76 1.42 1.84
CA THR A 23 -10.87 0.70 2.76
C THR A 23 -9.43 1.20 2.88
N MET A 24 -8.75 1.42 1.76
CA MET A 24 -7.35 1.84 1.78
C MET A 24 -7.26 3.35 1.94
N PRO A 25 -6.53 3.88 2.94
CA PRO A 25 -6.34 5.32 3.06
C PRO A 25 -5.41 5.85 1.97
N LEU A 26 -5.39 7.17 1.81
CA LEU A 26 -4.57 7.86 0.80
C LEU A 26 -3.10 7.43 0.84
N VAL A 27 -2.50 7.32 2.03
CA VAL A 27 -1.13 6.83 2.20
C VAL A 27 -0.91 6.20 3.58
N TYR A 28 -0.12 5.13 3.65
CA TYR A 28 0.46 4.67 4.91
C TYR A 28 1.82 4.02 4.69
N GLN A 29 2.67 4.08 5.72
CA GLN A 29 3.97 3.41 5.77
C GLN A 29 3.83 2.08 6.51
N ALA A 30 4.43 1.02 5.98
CA ALA A 30 4.53 -0.25 6.70
C ALA A 30 5.44 -0.12 7.95
N PHE A 31 5.06 -0.81 9.04
CA PHE A 31 5.84 -0.91 10.28
C PHE A 31 7.31 -1.33 10.08
N ASN A 32 7.56 -2.29 9.21
CA ASN A 32 8.88 -2.85 8.95
C ASN A 32 8.89 -3.60 7.60
N TRP A 33 10.04 -4.18 7.24
CA TRP A 33 10.20 -4.89 5.97
C TRP A 33 9.21 -6.04 5.79
N SER A 34 9.08 -6.97 6.75
CA SER A 34 8.18 -8.12 6.61
C SER A 34 6.72 -7.68 6.48
N HIS A 35 6.32 -6.64 7.21
CA HIS A 35 4.99 -6.06 7.05
C HIS A 35 4.82 -5.40 5.68
N GLY A 36 5.84 -4.69 5.17
CA GLY A 36 5.80 -4.11 3.84
C GLY A 36 5.75 -5.16 2.71
N VAL A 37 6.44 -6.29 2.88
CA VAL A 37 6.32 -7.43 1.97
C VAL A 37 4.90 -7.99 1.99
N TYR A 38 4.27 -8.09 3.17
CA TYR A 38 2.86 -8.48 3.28
C TYR A 38 1.91 -7.48 2.60
N VAL A 39 2.14 -6.17 2.76
CA VAL A 39 1.40 -5.11 2.06
C VAL A 39 1.51 -5.29 0.53
N GLY A 40 2.71 -5.51 0.01
CA GLY A 40 2.93 -5.78 -1.41
C GLY A 40 2.25 -7.09 -1.87
N ALA A 41 2.40 -8.16 -1.09
CA ALA A 41 1.86 -9.48 -1.41
C ALA A 41 0.34 -9.50 -1.45
N THR A 42 -0.32 -8.71 -0.59
CA THR A 42 -1.78 -8.63 -0.49
C THR A 42 -2.39 -7.51 -1.31
N MET A 43 -1.59 -6.79 -2.11
CA MET A 43 -2.07 -5.67 -2.91
C MET A 43 -3.28 -6.06 -3.76
N GLY A 44 -4.31 -5.22 -3.71
CA GLY A 44 -5.55 -5.41 -4.45
C GLY A 44 -5.88 -4.17 -5.26
N SER A 45 -6.46 -4.37 -6.44
CA SER A 45 -6.98 -3.29 -7.27
C SER A 45 -8.34 -3.70 -7.82
N GLU A 46 -9.25 -2.74 -7.92
CA GLU A 46 -10.52 -2.92 -8.60
C GLU A 46 -10.30 -3.39 -10.04
N VAL A 47 -11.11 -4.35 -10.47
CA VAL A 47 -11.14 -4.81 -11.87
C VAL A 47 -11.68 -3.69 -12.74
N THR A 48 -10.79 -3.05 -13.52
CA THR A 48 -11.20 -2.03 -14.50
C THR A 48 -11.99 -2.64 -15.67
N ALA A 49 -12.82 -1.84 -16.34
CA ALA A 49 -13.58 -2.25 -17.53
C ALA A 49 -12.72 -2.81 -18.69
N ALA A 50 -11.41 -2.54 -18.71
CA ALA A 50 -10.48 -3.07 -19.70
C ALA A 50 -10.17 -4.58 -19.51
N ALA A 51 -10.49 -5.15 -18.35
CA ALA A 51 -10.25 -6.55 -18.04
C ALA A 51 -11.44 -7.44 -18.48
N ILE A 52 -11.48 -7.76 -19.78
CA ILE A 52 -12.52 -8.59 -20.39
C ILE A 52 -12.61 -9.94 -19.65
N GLY A 53 -13.78 -10.21 -19.05
CA GLY A 53 -14.11 -11.52 -18.46
C GLY A 53 -13.90 -11.67 -16.95
N LEU A 54 -13.44 -10.64 -16.23
CA LEU A 54 -13.31 -10.68 -14.77
C LEU A 54 -14.57 -10.13 -14.07
N LYS A 55 -15.01 -10.79 -13.00
CA LYS A 55 -16.13 -10.33 -12.17
C LYS A 55 -15.78 -9.00 -11.49
N ALA A 56 -16.78 -8.12 -11.34
CA ALA A 56 -16.65 -6.91 -10.53
C ALA A 56 -16.17 -7.26 -9.11
N GLY A 57 -15.22 -6.50 -8.58
CA GLY A 57 -14.62 -6.73 -7.27
C GLY A 57 -13.14 -6.36 -7.19
N VAL A 58 -12.52 -6.66 -6.04
CA VAL A 58 -11.08 -6.46 -5.82
C VAL A 58 -10.32 -7.67 -6.36
N ARG A 59 -9.50 -7.46 -7.38
CA ARG A 59 -8.54 -8.45 -7.85
C ARG A 59 -7.24 -8.29 -7.08
N ARG A 60 -6.73 -9.40 -6.53
CA ARG A 60 -5.40 -9.44 -5.93
C ARG A 60 -4.34 -9.46 -7.02
N ASP A 61 -3.35 -8.60 -6.88
CA ASP A 61 -2.21 -8.49 -7.79
C ASP A 61 -0.93 -8.29 -6.96
N PRO A 62 -0.39 -9.37 -6.36
CA PRO A 62 0.78 -9.29 -5.49
C PRO A 62 1.91 -8.54 -6.19
N PHE A 63 2.40 -7.46 -5.57
CA PHE A 63 3.49 -6.61 -6.06
C PHE A 63 3.26 -5.96 -7.43
N ALA A 64 2.04 -5.98 -7.98
CA ALA A 64 1.74 -5.68 -9.38
C ALA A 64 2.48 -6.62 -10.36
N GLN A 65 2.76 -7.85 -9.95
CA GLN A 65 3.56 -8.82 -10.68
C GLN A 65 2.78 -10.08 -11.07
N LEU A 66 1.48 -10.18 -10.78
CA LEU A 66 0.71 -11.39 -11.09
C LEU A 66 0.81 -11.84 -12.56
N PRO A 67 0.77 -10.96 -13.58
CA PRO A 67 0.93 -11.39 -14.98
C PRO A 67 2.40 -11.45 -15.45
N PHE A 68 3.37 -11.11 -14.60
CA PHE A 68 4.78 -10.93 -14.99
C PHE A 68 5.75 -11.84 -14.22
N ALA A 69 5.32 -12.43 -13.10
CA ALA A 69 6.15 -13.32 -12.30
C ALA A 69 6.58 -14.53 -13.12
N GLY A 70 7.90 -14.70 -13.29
CA GLY A 70 8.50 -15.78 -14.08
C GLY A 70 8.62 -17.12 -13.32
N TYR A 71 8.19 -17.19 -12.07
CA TYR A 71 8.22 -18.37 -11.21
C TYR A 71 7.08 -18.31 -10.17
N ASN A 72 7.01 -19.30 -9.28
CA ASN A 72 5.91 -19.42 -8.31
C ASN A 72 5.76 -18.15 -7.44
N MET A 73 4.54 -17.64 -7.31
CA MET A 73 4.28 -16.39 -6.58
C MET A 73 4.51 -16.51 -5.05
N GLY A 74 4.32 -17.69 -4.46
CA GLY A 74 4.65 -17.93 -3.05
C GLY A 74 6.16 -17.88 -2.81
N GLU A 75 6.94 -18.47 -3.72
CA GLU A 75 8.41 -18.35 -3.72
C GLU A 75 8.87 -16.93 -4.01
N TYR A 76 8.15 -16.19 -4.86
CA TYR A 76 8.41 -14.77 -5.11
C TYR A 76 8.24 -13.93 -3.83
N CYS A 77 7.17 -14.19 -3.06
CA CYS A 77 6.99 -13.59 -1.74
C CYS A 77 8.12 -13.98 -0.77
N ALA A 78 8.52 -15.26 -0.77
CA ALA A 78 9.64 -15.73 0.05
C ALA A 78 10.94 -15.00 -0.31
N HIS A 79 11.20 -14.80 -1.60
CA HIS A 79 12.37 -14.07 -2.08
C HIS A 79 12.42 -12.65 -1.51
N TRP A 80 11.30 -11.91 -1.58
CA TRP A 80 11.19 -10.59 -0.95
C TRP A 80 11.49 -10.59 0.55
N LEU A 81 11.02 -11.59 1.30
CA LEU A 81 11.36 -11.73 2.73
C LEU A 81 12.87 -11.94 2.93
N THR A 82 13.49 -12.81 2.14
CA THR A 82 14.92 -13.13 2.26
C THR A 82 15.84 -11.96 1.89
N MET A 83 15.41 -11.07 0.99
CA MET A 83 16.17 -9.87 0.58
C MET A 83 16.53 -8.98 1.77
N ARG A 84 15.75 -8.99 2.86
CA ARG A 84 16.09 -8.27 4.09
C ARG A 84 17.50 -8.56 4.59
N ASN A 85 17.97 -9.80 4.42
CA ASN A 85 19.27 -10.25 4.90
C ASN A 85 20.43 -9.83 3.98
N GLN A 86 20.14 -9.35 2.77
CA GLN A 86 21.13 -8.97 1.77
C GLN A 86 21.27 -7.45 1.62
N ILE A 87 20.26 -6.68 2.06
CA ILE A 87 20.22 -5.24 1.89
C ILE A 87 20.76 -4.52 3.14
N LYS A 88 21.84 -3.74 2.96
CA LYS A 88 22.42 -2.90 4.02
C LYS A 88 21.52 -1.73 4.39
N HIS A 89 20.98 -1.03 3.39
CA HIS A 89 20.11 0.13 3.56
C HIS A 89 18.71 -0.23 3.06
N VAL A 90 17.86 -0.68 3.98
CA VAL A 90 16.54 -1.20 3.66
C VAL A 90 15.61 -0.02 3.33
N PRO A 91 15.01 0.03 2.12
CA PRO A 91 14.05 1.09 1.81
C PRO A 91 12.79 0.94 2.65
N ARG A 92 12.14 2.06 2.94
CA ARG A 92 10.84 2.06 3.59
C ARG A 92 9.77 1.67 2.58
N ILE A 93 8.77 0.91 3.03
CA ILE A 93 7.66 0.48 2.19
C ILE A 93 6.42 1.29 2.55
N PHE A 94 5.74 1.80 1.52
CA PHE A 94 4.50 2.56 1.63
C PHE A 94 3.43 1.92 0.76
N HIS A 95 2.19 2.21 1.09
CA HIS A 95 1.04 1.96 0.24
C HIS A 95 0.29 3.27 0.02
N VAL A 96 -0.16 3.50 -1.21
CA VAL A 96 -0.96 4.67 -1.59
C VAL A 96 -2.28 4.25 -2.24
N ASN A 97 -3.30 5.07 -2.07
CA ASN A 97 -4.57 4.94 -2.77
C ASN A 97 -5.09 6.32 -3.21
N TRP A 98 -4.88 6.64 -4.48
CA TRP A 98 -5.38 7.89 -5.08
C TRP A 98 -6.88 7.85 -5.40
N PHE A 99 -7.51 6.69 -5.20
CA PHE A 99 -8.78 6.34 -5.82
C PHE A 99 -9.88 6.08 -4.80
N ARG A 100 -9.75 6.60 -3.58
CA ARG A 100 -10.83 6.50 -2.61
C ARG A 100 -11.98 7.43 -3.01
N LEU A 101 -13.20 6.93 -2.91
CA LEU A 101 -14.41 7.67 -3.21
C LEU A 101 -15.13 8.09 -1.92
N ASP A 102 -15.85 9.20 -2.00
CA ASP A 102 -16.86 9.59 -1.01
C ASP A 102 -18.19 8.86 -1.22
N GLU A 103 -19.18 9.20 -0.40
CA GLU A 103 -20.54 8.62 -0.44
C GLU A 103 -21.31 8.96 -1.73
N ASP A 104 -20.95 10.06 -2.40
CA ASP A 104 -21.55 10.53 -3.64
C ASP A 104 -20.80 10.00 -4.89
N GLY A 105 -19.72 9.24 -4.70
CA GLY A 105 -18.87 8.72 -5.76
C GLY A 105 -17.86 9.73 -6.32
N GLY A 106 -17.64 10.85 -5.62
CA GLY A 106 -16.55 11.81 -5.87
C GLY A 106 -15.21 11.31 -5.34
N TRP A 107 -14.11 11.78 -5.92
CA TRP A 107 -12.77 11.42 -5.44
C TRP A 107 -12.40 12.25 -4.20
N LEU A 108 -12.00 11.57 -3.12
CA LEU A 108 -11.53 12.23 -1.89
C LEU A 108 -10.13 12.84 -2.01
N TRP A 109 -9.44 12.59 -3.12
CA TRP A 109 -8.12 13.16 -3.40
C TRP A 109 -8.06 13.62 -4.87
N PRO A 110 -7.58 14.85 -5.15
CA PRO A 110 -7.56 15.39 -6.51
C PRO A 110 -6.58 14.66 -7.46
N GLY A 111 -5.56 14.00 -6.92
CA GLY A 111 -4.65 13.16 -7.70
C GLY A 111 -3.67 13.94 -8.59
N PHE A 112 -3.15 13.26 -9.62
CA PHE A 112 -2.22 13.83 -10.61
C PHE A 112 -1.03 14.58 -9.98
N GLY A 113 -0.87 15.87 -10.29
CA GLY A 113 0.21 16.71 -9.76
C GLY A 113 0.17 16.86 -8.24
N GLU A 114 -1.03 16.83 -7.64
CA GLU A 114 -1.21 16.96 -6.20
C GLU A 114 -0.63 15.76 -5.43
N ASN A 115 -0.46 14.60 -6.09
CA ASN A 115 0.24 13.45 -5.50
C ASN A 115 1.67 13.79 -5.04
N MET A 116 2.27 14.87 -5.54
CA MET A 116 3.56 15.36 -5.05
C MET A 116 3.55 15.68 -3.55
N ARG A 117 2.41 16.11 -2.99
CA ARG A 117 2.26 16.36 -1.54
C ARG A 117 2.42 15.07 -0.72
N VAL A 118 1.87 13.97 -1.24
CA VAL A 118 2.03 12.64 -0.62
C VAL A 118 3.46 12.13 -0.78
N LEU A 119 4.07 12.34 -1.95
CA LEU A 119 5.46 11.95 -2.20
C LEU A 119 6.44 12.76 -1.34
N GLU A 120 6.16 14.05 -1.11
CA GLU A 120 6.90 14.88 -0.17
C GLU A 120 6.84 14.30 1.24
N TRP A 121 5.66 13.93 1.74
CA TRP A 121 5.54 13.24 3.02
C TRP A 121 6.38 11.96 3.06
N ILE A 122 6.31 11.12 2.03
CA ILE A 122 7.12 9.88 1.91
C ILE A 122 8.63 10.18 1.98
N VAL A 123 9.11 11.19 1.25
CA VAL A 123 10.52 11.59 1.24
C VAL A 123 10.94 12.12 2.61
N ASN A 124 10.13 12.98 3.23
CA ASN A 124 10.39 13.52 4.56
C ASN A 124 10.37 12.42 5.62
N ARG A 125 9.49 11.42 5.50
CA ARG A 125 9.51 10.20 6.32
C ARG A 125 10.83 9.46 6.17
N CYS A 126 11.27 9.18 4.95
CA CYS A 126 12.53 8.47 4.67
C CYS A 126 13.74 9.16 5.29
N HIS A 127 13.77 10.49 5.28
CA HIS A 127 14.84 11.31 5.87
C HIS A 127 14.65 11.61 7.37
N GLY A 128 13.57 11.15 8.01
CA GLY A 128 13.30 11.40 9.42
C GLY A 128 12.97 12.86 9.75
N ARG A 129 12.44 13.62 8.79
CA ARG A 129 12.11 15.04 8.92
C ARG A 129 10.69 15.30 9.43
N ILE A 130 9.81 14.31 9.33
CA ILE A 130 8.41 14.40 9.74
C ILE A 130 8.00 13.12 10.47
N PRO A 131 7.13 13.20 11.49
CA PRO A 131 6.64 12.01 12.18
C PRO A 131 5.74 11.15 11.26
N GLY A 132 5.49 9.93 11.71
CA GLY A 132 4.37 9.13 11.24
C GLY A 132 3.62 8.68 12.49
N HIS A 133 2.30 8.64 12.40
CA HIS A 133 1.42 8.35 13.51
C HIS A 133 0.96 6.90 13.45
N GLU A 134 1.18 6.14 14.52
CA GLU A 134 0.87 4.71 14.54
C GLU A 134 -0.64 4.48 14.46
N THR A 135 -1.05 3.54 13.60
CA THR A 135 -2.43 3.09 13.42
C THR A 135 -2.50 1.57 13.40
N LYS A 136 -3.70 0.99 13.26
CA LYS A 136 -3.89 -0.46 13.15
C LYS A 136 -3.22 -1.10 11.93
N ILE A 137 -2.89 -0.32 10.89
CA ILE A 137 -2.41 -0.84 9.60
C ILE A 137 -1.01 -0.34 9.21
N GLY A 138 -0.41 0.56 9.99
CA GLY A 138 0.86 1.19 9.63
C GLY A 138 1.00 2.58 10.25
N TRP A 139 1.92 3.37 9.71
CA TRP A 139 2.10 4.77 10.09
C TRP A 139 1.44 5.69 9.07
N THR A 140 0.64 6.64 9.52
CA THR A 140 -0.06 7.60 8.65
C THR A 140 0.39 9.04 8.94
N PRO A 141 0.24 9.97 7.98
CA PRO A 141 0.27 11.41 8.26
C PRO A 141 -0.95 11.84 9.09
N HIS A 142 -0.83 12.95 9.79
CA HIS A 142 -1.95 13.83 10.14
C HIS A 142 -2.16 14.91 9.06
N PHE A 143 -3.27 15.63 9.13
CA PHE A 143 -3.57 16.71 8.19
C PHE A 143 -2.49 17.80 8.21
N GLU A 144 -1.97 18.11 9.39
CA GLU A 144 -0.94 19.11 9.62
C GLU A 144 0.45 18.68 9.09
N ASP A 145 0.63 17.41 8.73
CA ASP A 145 1.87 16.90 8.13
C ASP A 145 1.92 17.11 6.60
N PHE A 146 0.83 17.58 5.99
CA PHE A 146 0.74 17.84 4.56
C PHE A 146 0.88 19.33 4.26
N ASP A 147 1.65 19.64 3.20
CA ASP A 147 1.53 20.93 2.57
C ASP A 147 0.20 20.98 1.81
N ILE A 148 -0.72 21.82 2.27
CA ILE A 148 -2.03 22.09 1.65
C ILE A 148 -2.08 23.47 0.99
N GLU A 149 -0.96 24.20 0.95
CA GLU A 149 -0.88 25.52 0.31
C GLU A 149 -1.22 25.39 -1.19
N GLY A 150 -2.13 26.24 -1.67
CA GLY A 150 -2.61 26.22 -3.06
C GLY A 150 -3.62 25.10 -3.39
N LEU A 151 -3.99 24.25 -2.43
CA LEU A 151 -5.03 23.23 -2.60
C LEU A 151 -6.41 23.80 -2.23
N GLU A 152 -6.88 24.76 -3.03
CA GLU A 152 -8.12 25.50 -2.74
C GLU A 152 -9.33 24.58 -2.60
N GLY A 153 -10.08 24.77 -1.51
CA GLY A 153 -11.29 24.00 -1.23
C GLY A 153 -11.05 22.64 -0.58
N TYR A 154 -9.81 22.17 -0.46
CA TYR A 154 -9.52 20.90 0.22
C TYR A 154 -9.49 21.07 1.74
N THR A 155 -10.38 20.36 2.42
CA THR A 155 -10.65 20.51 3.84
C THR A 155 -10.02 19.39 4.66
N LYS A 156 -9.86 19.66 5.96
CA LYS A 156 -9.48 18.63 6.92
C LYS A 156 -10.47 17.47 6.96
N GLU A 157 -11.75 17.73 6.72
CA GLU A 157 -12.78 16.68 6.69
C GLU A 157 -12.59 15.72 5.49
N GLU A 158 -12.29 16.26 4.30
CA GLU A 158 -11.98 15.42 3.13
C GLU A 158 -10.70 14.61 3.33
N PHE A 159 -9.68 15.20 3.97
CA PHE A 159 -8.48 14.46 4.34
C PHE A 159 -8.76 13.35 5.35
N ASP A 160 -9.52 13.64 6.41
CA ASP A 160 -9.87 12.65 7.43
C ASP A 160 -10.65 11.49 6.80
N LYS A 161 -11.56 11.75 5.86
CA LYS A 161 -12.23 10.73 5.03
C LYS A 161 -11.25 9.96 4.12
N ALA A 162 -10.34 10.67 3.44
CA ALA A 162 -9.33 10.04 2.59
C ALA A 162 -8.41 9.10 3.38
N MET A 163 -8.13 9.43 4.64
CA MET A 163 -7.22 8.74 5.54
C MET A 163 -7.88 7.74 6.49
N GLU A 164 -9.21 7.65 6.46
CA GLU A 164 -9.98 6.85 7.41
C GLU A 164 -9.60 5.36 7.36
N ILE A 165 -9.56 4.73 8.54
CA ILE A 165 -9.31 3.29 8.70
C ILE A 165 -10.54 2.69 9.37
N ASP A 166 -11.54 2.35 8.56
CA ASP A 166 -12.76 1.70 9.05
C ASP A 166 -12.47 0.23 9.42
N THR A 167 -12.77 -0.14 10.66
CA THR A 167 -12.42 -1.46 11.18
C THR A 167 -13.23 -2.58 10.53
N GLU A 168 -14.48 -2.35 10.15
CA GLU A 168 -15.33 -3.35 9.51
C GLU A 168 -14.92 -3.57 8.06
N GLU A 169 -14.60 -2.51 7.32
CA GLU A 169 -14.04 -2.60 5.97
C GLU A 169 -12.71 -3.39 5.98
N TRP A 170 -11.83 -3.11 6.95
CA TRP A 170 -10.57 -3.84 7.09
C TRP A 170 -10.74 -5.31 7.49
N LYS A 171 -11.78 -5.66 8.25
CA LYS A 171 -12.13 -7.07 8.51
C LYS A 171 -12.56 -7.78 7.22
N GLN A 172 -13.36 -7.13 6.36
CA GLN A 172 -13.72 -7.69 5.05
C GLN A 172 -12.49 -7.83 4.13
N GLU A 173 -11.59 -6.84 4.15
CA GLU A 173 -10.32 -6.90 3.44
C GLU A 173 -9.47 -8.10 3.90
N LEU A 174 -9.33 -8.29 5.21
CA LEU A 174 -8.60 -9.41 5.81
C LEU A 174 -9.18 -10.78 5.42
N LEU A 175 -10.51 -10.88 5.34
CA LEU A 175 -11.21 -12.09 4.89
C LEU A 175 -10.90 -12.37 3.43
N SER A 176 -11.01 -11.37 2.55
CA SER A 176 -10.76 -11.55 1.11
C SER A 176 -9.28 -11.86 0.78
N GLN A 177 -8.33 -11.45 1.63
CA GLN A 177 -6.93 -11.89 1.51
C GLN A 177 -6.77 -13.41 1.75
N GLY A 178 -7.70 -14.05 2.46
CA GLY A 178 -7.70 -15.50 2.68
C GLY A 178 -7.80 -16.29 1.37
N GLU A 179 -8.53 -15.80 0.38
CA GLU A 179 -8.66 -16.45 -0.93
C GLU A 179 -7.31 -16.50 -1.69
N LEU A 180 -6.52 -15.43 -1.59
CA LEU A 180 -5.16 -15.40 -2.13
C LEU A 180 -4.26 -16.42 -1.41
N PHE A 181 -4.38 -16.54 -0.09
CA PHE A 181 -3.53 -17.44 0.68
C PHE A 181 -3.85 -18.90 0.38
N LEU A 182 -5.13 -19.21 0.09
CA LEU A 182 -5.54 -20.52 -0.40
C LEU A 182 -4.95 -20.84 -1.79
N SER A 183 -4.83 -19.85 -2.69
CA SER A 183 -4.23 -20.08 -4.01
C SER A 183 -2.71 -20.25 -3.98
N LEU A 184 -2.04 -19.66 -2.99
CA LEU A 184 -0.58 -19.79 -2.77
C LEU A 184 -0.19 -21.00 -1.90
N TYR A 185 -1.17 -21.65 -1.24
CA TYR A 185 -1.05 -22.59 -0.12
C TYR A 185 0.29 -23.33 0.01
N ASP A 186 0.68 -24.15 -0.96
CA ASP A 186 1.88 -25.01 -0.88
C ASP A 186 3.20 -24.25 -0.72
N HIS A 187 3.27 -23.01 -1.22
CA HIS A 187 4.48 -22.18 -1.22
C HIS A 187 4.34 -20.90 -0.39
N LEU A 188 3.24 -20.75 0.37
CA LEU A 188 2.97 -19.56 1.16
C LEU A 188 3.97 -19.44 2.34
N PRO A 189 4.76 -18.35 2.42
CA PRO A 189 5.66 -18.15 3.55
C PRO A 189 4.89 -17.97 4.86
N LYS A 190 5.34 -18.62 5.94
CA LYS A 190 4.69 -18.54 7.26
C LYS A 190 4.67 -17.11 7.80
N GLU A 191 5.67 -16.31 7.48
CA GLU A 191 5.75 -14.90 7.84
C GLU A 191 4.55 -14.11 7.32
N LEU A 192 4.02 -14.43 6.13
CA LEU A 192 2.81 -13.78 5.61
C LEU A 192 1.55 -14.20 6.38
N ILE A 193 1.48 -15.46 6.82
CA ILE A 193 0.40 -15.95 7.70
C ILE A 193 0.43 -15.17 9.02
N TYR A 194 1.60 -15.05 9.65
CA TYR A 194 1.76 -14.30 10.89
C TYR A 194 1.46 -12.81 10.72
N GLN A 195 1.85 -12.17 9.61
CA GLN A 195 1.48 -10.77 9.35
C GLN A 195 -0.05 -10.61 9.26
N ARG A 196 -0.75 -11.55 8.63
CA ARG A 196 -2.21 -11.57 8.57
C ARG A 196 -2.86 -11.73 9.95
N GLU A 197 -2.34 -12.64 10.78
CA GLU A 197 -2.81 -12.82 12.17
C GLU A 197 -2.56 -11.59 13.04
N LEU A 198 -1.39 -10.96 12.88
CA LEU A 198 -1.06 -9.73 13.58
C LEU A 198 -1.98 -8.57 13.15
N LEU A 199 -2.35 -8.49 11.87
CA LEU A 199 -3.36 -7.53 11.41
C LEU A 199 -4.72 -7.83 12.03
N ALA A 200 -5.15 -9.09 12.06
CA ALA A 200 -6.38 -9.51 12.72
C ALA A 200 -6.41 -9.04 14.19
N GLY A 201 -5.33 -9.27 14.93
CA GLY A 201 -5.22 -8.87 16.34
C GLY A 201 -5.17 -7.36 16.58
N ARG A 202 -4.82 -6.55 15.58
CA ARG A 202 -4.91 -5.07 15.66
C ARG A 202 -6.32 -4.55 15.32
N LEU A 203 -7.12 -5.33 14.61
CA LEU A 203 -8.47 -4.97 14.19
C LEU A 203 -9.55 -5.38 15.22
N THR A 204 -9.23 -6.28 16.15
CA THR A 204 -10.05 -6.60 17.33
C THR A 204 -9.94 -5.56 18.41
#